data_AF-A0A644UQ68-F1
#
_entry.id   AF-A0A644UQ68-F1
#
_cell.length_a   1.000
_cell.length_b   1.000
_cell.length_c   1.000
_cell.angle_alpha   90.00
_cell.angle_beta   90.00
_cell.angle_gamma   90.00
#
_symmetry.space_group_name_H-M   'P 1'
#
loop_
_entity.id
_entity.type
_entity.pdbx_description
1 polymer ?
#
loop_
_entity_poly.entity_id
_entity_poly.type
_entity_poly.pdbx_seq_one_letter_code
_entity_poly.pdbx_strand_id
1 'polypeptide(L)'
;MIQFIYSLKKEVDVKVEQIECSEVSVITKSLEASRVLADAFKQLKLFVLSHNFKNDDDEISFFKEIKPRLCFRLIYYRKVYNIEMNRPIGIDKQREYLCDILNSENRKRRHYSPRRLSYSIRRTI
;
A
#
# COMPACT_ATOMS: atom_id res chain seq x y z
N MET A 1 -18.46 -11.01 -3.22
CA MET A 1 -17.46 -9.97 -2.93
C MET A 1 -16.72 -10.19 -1.61
N ILE A 2 -17.41 -10.14 -0.46
CA ILE A 2 -16.77 -10.19 0.87
C ILE A 2 -15.91 -11.45 1.08
N GLN A 3 -16.41 -12.63 0.70
CA GLN A 3 -15.65 -13.89 0.85
C GLN A 3 -14.34 -13.89 0.06
N PHE A 4 -14.35 -13.41 -1.18
CA PHE A 4 -13.15 -13.28 -2.00
C PHE A 4 -12.15 -12.29 -1.39
N ILE A 5 -12.62 -11.14 -0.90
CA ILE A 5 -11.76 -10.16 -0.24
C ILE A 5 -11.12 -10.74 1.01
N TYR A 6 -11.88 -11.47 1.82
CA TYR A 6 -11.39 -12.10 3.03
C TYR A 6 -10.33 -13.18 2.72
N SER A 7 -10.59 -14.04 1.73
CA SER A 7 -9.62 -15.07 1.33
C SER A 7 -8.33 -14.45 0.78
N LEU A 8 -8.46 -13.46 -0.11
CA LEU A 8 -7.32 -12.77 -0.70
C LEU A 8 -6.51 -12.04 0.37
N LYS A 9 -7.17 -11.36 1.31
CA LYS A 9 -6.51 -10.70 2.45
C LYS A 9 -5.74 -11.71 3.30
N LYS A 10 -6.36 -12.84 3.66
CA LYS A 10 -5.72 -13.87 4.47
C LYS A 10 -4.48 -14.44 3.78
N GLU A 11 -4.58 -14.75 2.48
CA GLU A 11 -3.46 -15.25 1.70
C GLU A 11 -2.29 -14.26 1.66
N VAL A 12 -2.59 -12.98 1.40
CA VAL A 12 -1.60 -11.91 1.39
C VAL A 12 -0.97 -11.71 2.75
N ASP A 13 -1.78 -11.70 3.82
CA ASP A 13 -1.30 -11.48 5.17
C ASP A 13 -0.27 -12.56 5.57
N VAL A 14 -0.55 -13.84 5.25
CA VAL A 14 0.39 -14.96 5.47
C VAL A 14 1.68 -14.78 4.66
N LYS A 15 1.58 -14.47 3.36
CA LYS A 15 2.77 -14.30 2.50
C LYS A 15 3.66 -13.15 2.97
N VAL A 16 3.06 -12.04 3.39
CA VAL A 16 3.84 -10.90 3.87
C VAL A 16 4.47 -11.19 5.23
N GLU A 17 3.78 -11.89 6.14
CA GLU A 17 4.36 -12.31 7.42
C GLU A 17 5.59 -13.22 7.21
N GLN A 18 5.53 -14.16 6.25
CA GLN A 18 6.67 -15.00 5.88
C GLN A 18 7.87 -14.16 5.39
N ILE A 19 7.62 -13.13 4.59
CA ILE A 19 8.67 -12.21 4.12
C ILE A 19 9.25 -11.41 5.30
N GLU A 20 8.42 -10.96 6.22
CA GLU A 20 8.87 -10.22 7.41
C GLU A 20 9.74 -11.06 8.35
N CYS A 21 9.43 -12.35 8.49
CA CYS A 21 10.19 -13.31 9.28
C CYS A 21 11.47 -13.81 8.61
N SER A 22 11.68 -13.56 7.31
CA SER A 22 12.90 -13.99 6.61
C SER A 22 14.16 -13.23 7.06
N GLU A 23 15.35 -13.80 6.85
CA GLU A 23 16.63 -13.18 7.24
C GLU A 23 17.24 -12.28 6.14
N VAL A 24 16.44 -11.81 5.18
CA VAL A 24 16.92 -10.93 4.12
C VAL A 24 16.90 -9.46 4.54
N SER A 25 17.61 -8.62 3.78
CA SER A 25 17.68 -7.18 4.03
C SER A 25 16.30 -6.49 3.94
N VAL A 26 16.15 -5.34 4.61
CA VAL A 26 14.90 -4.55 4.58
C VAL A 26 14.51 -4.12 3.16
N ILE A 27 15.50 -3.81 2.31
CA ILE A 27 15.25 -3.47 0.89
C ILE A 27 14.66 -4.67 0.13
N THR A 28 15.16 -5.88 0.37
CA THR A 28 14.62 -7.10 -0.22
C THR A 28 13.22 -7.39 0.29
N LYS A 29 13.01 -7.34 1.62
CA LYS A 29 11.68 -7.56 2.23
C LYS A 29 10.63 -6.62 1.68
N SER A 30 10.96 -5.33 1.60
CA SER A 30 10.04 -4.31 1.09
C SER A 30 9.74 -4.49 -0.41
N LEU A 31 10.73 -4.89 -1.22
CA LEU A 31 10.51 -5.22 -2.62
C LEU A 31 9.56 -6.42 -2.78
N GLU A 32 9.84 -7.54 -2.10
CA GLU A 32 9.05 -8.76 -2.18
C GLU A 32 7.62 -8.57 -1.67
N ALA A 33 7.47 -7.93 -0.51
CA ALA A 33 6.15 -7.61 0.03
C ALA A 33 5.36 -6.70 -0.93
N SER A 34 6.02 -5.72 -1.55
CA SER A 34 5.37 -4.85 -2.55
C SER A 34 4.90 -5.62 -3.78
N ARG A 35 5.62 -6.67 -4.22
CA ARG A 35 5.24 -7.52 -5.34
C ARG A 35 4.02 -8.36 -5.00
N VAL A 36 4.06 -9.06 -3.86
CA VAL A 36 2.91 -9.86 -3.36
C VAL A 36 1.65 -9.01 -3.27
N LEU A 37 1.78 -7.81 -2.69
CA LEU A 37 0.66 -6.89 -2.57
C LEU A 37 0.19 -6.36 -3.93
N ALA A 38 1.10 -6.04 -4.86
CA ALA A 38 0.74 -5.59 -6.20
C ALA A 38 -0.04 -6.67 -6.98
N ASP A 39 0.36 -7.92 -6.86
CA ASP A 39 -0.33 -9.06 -7.49
C ASP A 39 -1.72 -9.26 -6.90
N ALA A 40 -1.85 -9.18 -5.57
CA ALA A 40 -3.16 -9.20 -4.93
C ALA A 40 -4.06 -8.04 -5.38
N PHE A 41 -3.48 -6.84 -5.55
CA PHE A 41 -4.20 -5.70 -6.12
C PHE A 41 -4.68 -5.95 -7.56
N LYS A 42 -3.86 -6.61 -8.37
CA LYS A 42 -4.23 -7.01 -9.73
C LYS A 42 -5.39 -8.00 -9.71
N GLN A 43 -5.35 -9.01 -8.84
CA GLN A 43 -6.44 -9.97 -8.66
C GLN A 43 -7.74 -9.29 -8.19
N LEU A 44 -7.64 -8.39 -7.20
CA LEU A 44 -8.78 -7.60 -6.73
C LEU A 44 -9.39 -6.76 -7.85
N LYS A 45 -8.55 -6.10 -8.67
CA LYS A 45 -9.01 -5.32 -9.83
C LYS A 45 -9.77 -6.21 -10.82
N LEU A 46 -9.23 -7.36 -11.19
CA LEU A 46 -9.87 -8.29 -12.10
C LEU A 46 -11.22 -8.79 -11.57
N PHE A 47 -11.28 -9.11 -10.27
CA PHE A 47 -12.52 -9.51 -9.61
C PHE A 47 -13.57 -8.40 -9.62
N VAL A 48 -13.17 -7.16 -9.32
CA VAL A 48 -14.11 -6.02 -9.31
C VAL A 48 -14.63 -5.71 -10.70
N LEU A 49 -13.78 -5.80 -11.73
CA LEU A 49 -14.18 -5.57 -13.12
C LEU A 49 -15.19 -6.61 -13.63
N SER A 50 -15.15 -7.84 -13.12
CA SER A 50 -16.10 -8.90 -13.47
C SER A 50 -17.31 -8.96 -12.53
N HIS A 51 -17.34 -8.14 -11.49
CA HIS A 51 -18.41 -8.13 -10.49
C HIS A 51 -19.39 -6.99 -10.73
N ASN A 52 -20.69 -7.30 -10.72
CA ASN A 52 -21.74 -6.30 -10.69
C ASN A 52 -22.03 -5.91 -9.24
N PHE A 53 -21.77 -4.66 -8.88
CA PHE A 53 -22.19 -4.09 -7.60
C PHE A 53 -23.72 -4.11 -7.49
N LYS A 54 -24.22 -4.34 -6.28
CA LYS A 54 -25.67 -4.43 -6.05
C LYS A 54 -26.37 -3.06 -6.13
N ASN A 55 -25.68 -2.03 -5.68
CA ASN A 55 -26.14 -0.64 -5.66
C ASN A 55 -24.94 0.31 -5.51
N ASP A 56 -25.20 1.61 -5.67
CA ASP A 56 -24.18 2.66 -5.55
C ASP A 56 -23.54 2.69 -4.16
N ASP A 57 -24.29 2.38 -3.09
CA ASP A 57 -23.77 2.36 -1.72
C ASP A 57 -22.71 1.26 -1.51
N ASP A 58 -22.91 0.07 -2.10
CA ASP A 58 -21.94 -1.04 -2.08
C ASP A 58 -20.67 -0.67 -2.87
N GLU A 59 -20.83 0.01 -4.02
CA GLU A 59 -19.70 0.56 -4.78
C GLU A 59 -18.93 1.61 -3.97
N ILE A 60 -19.65 2.56 -3.35
CA ILE A 60 -19.07 3.63 -2.53
C ILE A 60 -18.32 3.04 -1.33
N SER A 61 -18.90 2.07 -0.62
CA SER A 61 -18.27 1.38 0.51
C SER A 61 -17.00 0.66 0.07
N PHE A 62 -17.04 -0.02 -1.08
CA PHE A 62 -15.87 -0.69 -1.62
C PHE A 62 -14.71 0.29 -1.88
N PHE A 63 -14.97 1.41 -2.56
CA PHE A 63 -13.91 2.36 -2.92
C PHE A 63 -13.46 3.24 -1.76
N LYS A 64 -14.33 3.58 -0.81
CA LYS A 64 -13.99 4.47 0.32
C LYS A 64 -13.42 3.73 1.53
N GLU A 65 -13.79 2.48 1.75
CA GLU A 65 -13.42 1.77 2.98
C GLU A 65 -12.58 0.53 2.70
N ILE A 66 -13.09 -0.38 1.85
CA ILE A 66 -12.46 -1.69 1.64
C ILE A 66 -11.14 -1.54 0.88
N LYS A 67 -11.15 -0.87 -0.27
CA LYS A 67 -9.96 -0.69 -1.12
C LYS A 67 -8.82 0.03 -0.38
N PRO A 68 -9.05 1.15 0.33
CA PRO A 68 -8.00 1.80 1.13
C PRO A 68 -7.39 0.90 2.20
N ARG A 69 -8.21 0.10 2.90
CA ARG A 69 -7.75 -0.85 3.93
C ARG A 69 -6.91 -1.99 3.37
N LEU A 70 -7.02 -2.30 2.08
CA LEU A 70 -6.16 -3.28 1.43
C LEU A 70 -4.90 -2.61 0.85
N CYS A 71 -4.99 -1.37 0.36
CA CYS A 71 -3.92 -0.75 -0.42
C CYS A 71 -2.85 -0.06 0.41
N PHE A 72 -3.14 0.28 1.67
CA PHE A 72 -2.20 1.01 2.51
C PHE A 72 -0.87 0.25 2.67
N ARG A 73 -0.89 -1.08 2.80
CA ARG A 73 0.32 -1.90 2.90
C ARG A 73 1.18 -1.79 1.65
N LEU A 74 0.58 -1.81 0.46
CA LEU A 74 1.31 -1.67 -0.81
C LEU A 74 2.02 -0.31 -0.89
N ILE A 75 1.33 0.76 -0.49
CA ILE A 75 1.90 2.11 -0.44
C ILE A 75 3.06 2.15 0.56
N TYR A 76 2.89 1.52 1.73
CA TYR A 76 3.91 1.44 2.76
C TYR A 76 5.19 0.76 2.26
N TYR A 77 5.12 -0.49 1.77
CA TYR A 77 6.33 -1.20 1.35
C TYR A 77 7.00 -0.55 0.12
N ARG A 78 6.23 0.05 -0.79
CA ARG A 78 6.82 0.84 -1.89
C ARG A 78 7.59 2.06 -1.38
N LYS A 79 7.08 2.74 -0.34
CA LYS A 79 7.81 3.84 0.31
C LYS A 79 9.08 3.33 0.98
N VAL A 80 9.00 2.27 1.77
CA VAL A 80 10.18 1.67 2.44
C VAL A 80 11.23 1.27 1.41
N TYR A 81 10.82 0.59 0.34
CA TYR A 81 11.72 0.20 -0.75
C TYR A 81 12.42 1.41 -1.36
N ASN A 82 11.68 2.47 -1.70
CA ASN A 82 12.26 3.69 -2.26
C ASN A 82 13.19 4.40 -1.27
N ILE A 83 12.88 4.38 0.02
CA ILE A 83 13.73 4.98 1.05
C ILE A 83 15.06 4.24 1.12
N GLU A 84 15.02 2.91 1.18
CA GLU A 84 16.22 2.08 1.29
C GLU A 84 17.03 2.07 -0.01
N MET A 85 16.38 2.07 -1.18
CA MET A 85 17.05 2.13 -2.48
C MET A 85 17.85 3.43 -2.69
N ASN A 86 17.34 4.55 -2.16
CA ASN A 86 17.99 5.86 -2.28
C ASN A 86 18.83 6.23 -1.05
N ARG A 87 19.04 5.30 -0.10
CA ARG A 87 19.79 5.57 1.13
C ARG A 87 21.27 5.82 0.78
N PRO A 88 21.84 6.99 1.12
CA PRO A 88 23.23 7.30 0.80
C PRO A 88 24.22 6.50 1.67
N ILE A 89 25.48 6.44 1.23
CA ILE A 89 26.58 5.87 2.03
C ILE A 89 27.13 6.96 2.95
N GLY A 90 27.43 6.58 4.20
CA GLY A 90 27.97 7.47 5.24
C GLY A 90 26.94 7.89 6.27
N ILE A 91 27.30 7.80 7.55
CA ILE A 91 26.38 7.94 8.68
C ILE A 91 25.72 9.33 8.69
N ASP A 92 26.49 10.39 8.46
CA ASP A 92 25.96 11.77 8.50
C ASP A 92 24.98 12.04 7.36
N LYS A 93 25.31 11.61 6.14
CA LYS A 93 24.43 11.71 4.97
C LYS A 93 23.15 10.91 5.16
N GLN A 94 23.22 9.73 5.79
CA GLN A 94 22.04 8.94 6.11
C GLN A 94 21.14 9.64 7.12
N ARG A 95 21.71 10.26 8.16
CA ARG A 95 20.94 11.01 9.16
C ARG A 95 20.20 12.18 8.51
N GLU A 96 20.90 12.98 7.72
CA GLU A 96 20.31 14.10 6.98
C GLU A 96 19.17 13.63 6.07
N TYR A 97 19.43 12.62 5.24
CA TYR A 97 18.44 12.03 4.34
C TYR A 97 17.17 11.56 5.06
N LEU A 98 17.31 10.82 6.17
CA LEU A 98 16.17 10.34 6.94
C LEU A 98 15.40 11.49 7.62
N CYS A 99 16.11 12.51 8.12
CA CYS A 99 15.51 13.72 8.66
C CYS A 99 14.68 14.48 7.61
N ASP A 100 15.21 14.62 6.40
CA ASP A 100 14.51 15.27 5.30
C ASP A 100 13.24 14.54 4.88
N ILE A 101 13.31 13.20 4.79
CA ILE A 101 12.13 12.37 4.54
C ILE A 101 11.08 12.61 5.62
N LEU A 102 11.45 12.51 6.90
CA LEU A 102 10.54 12.72 8.03
C LEU A 102 9.89 14.11 7.99
N ASN A 103 10.67 15.15 7.73
CA ASN A 103 10.17 16.52 7.61
C ASN A 103 9.20 16.66 6.45
N SER A 104 9.50 16.07 5.29
CA SER A 104 8.62 16.10 4.12
C SER A 104 7.28 15.39 4.38
N GLU A 105 7.30 14.24 5.06
CA GLU A 105 6.10 13.49 5.39
C GLU A 105 5.23 14.22 6.43
N ASN A 106 5.85 14.88 7.41
CA ASN A 106 5.14 15.71 8.38
C ASN A 106 4.47 16.93 7.72
N ARG A 107 5.14 17.57 6.76
CA ARG A 107 4.54 18.66 5.96
C ARG A 107 3.32 18.16 5.17
N LYS A 108 3.44 17.01 4.51
CA LYS A 108 2.33 16.37 3.77
C LYS A 108 1.15 16.07 4.69
N ARG A 109 1.40 15.52 5.88
CA ARG A 109 0.35 15.24 6.89
C ARG A 109 -0.39 16.49 7.33
N ARG A 110 0.32 17.61 7.56
CA ARG A 110 -0.29 18.89 7.94
C ARG A 110 -1.16 19.50 6.83
N HIS A 111 -0.86 19.22 5.56
CA HIS A 111 -1.59 19.77 4.41
C HIS A 111 -2.66 18.82 3.86
N TYR A 112 -2.86 17.65 4.48
CA TYR A 112 -3.86 16.69 4.05
C TYR A 112 -5.26 17.15 4.51
N SER A 113 -6.09 17.59 3.56
CA SER A 113 -7.52 17.86 3.79
C SER A 113 -8.34 16.59 3.51
N PRO A 114 -9.18 16.11 4.46
CA PRO A 114 -9.92 14.85 4.32
C PRO A 114 -10.93 14.81 3.15
N ARG A 115 -11.27 15.97 2.56
CA ARG A 115 -12.27 16.07 1.48
C ARG A 115 -11.81 15.55 0.11
N ARG A 116 -10.52 15.26 -0.10
CA ARG A 116 -9.98 14.86 -1.43
C ARG A 116 -10.02 13.35 -1.73
N LEU A 117 -10.53 12.50 -0.84
CA LEU A 117 -10.56 11.05 -1.08
C LEU A 117 -11.66 10.59 -2.05
N SER A 118 -12.71 11.37 -2.30
CA SER A 118 -13.83 10.91 -3.12
C SER A 118 -13.55 10.89 -4.63
N TYR A 119 -12.72 11.80 -5.14
CA TYR A 119 -12.55 11.98 -6.60
C TYR A 119 -11.31 11.31 -7.20
N SER A 120 -10.26 11.02 -6.41
CA SER A 120 -9.02 10.44 -6.96
C SER A 120 -9.04 8.91 -7.07
N ILE A 121 -9.88 8.22 -6.29
CA ILE A 121 -9.84 6.75 -6.16
C ILE A 121 -10.38 6.03 -7.41
N ARG A 122 -11.18 6.71 -8.24
CA ARG A 122 -11.62 6.22 -9.56
C ARG A 122 -10.53 6.23 -10.65
N ARG A 123 -9.45 7.03 -10.51
CA ARG A 123 -8.48 7.27 -11.61
C ARG A 123 -7.12 6.57 -11.49
N THR A 124 -6.77 5.99 -10.36
CA THR A 124 -5.44 5.35 -10.18
C THR A 124 -5.47 3.83 -10.29
N ILE A 125 -6.57 3.24 -10.76
CA ILE A 125 -6.61 1.85 -11.19
C ILE A 125 -7.35 1.76 -12.51
#